data_AF-A0A2V7B174-F1
#
_entry.id   AF-A0A2V7B174-F1
#
_cell.length_a   1.000
_cell.length_b   1.000
_cell.length_c   1.000
_cell.angle_alpha   90.00
_cell.angle_beta   90.00
_cell.angle_gamma   90.00
#
_symmetry.space_group_name_H-M   'P 1'
#
loop_
_entity.id
_entity.type
_entity.pdbx_description
1 polymer ?
#
loop_
_entity_poly.entity_id
_entity_poly.type
_entity_poly.pdbx_seq_one_letter_code
_entity_poly.pdbx_strand_id
1 'polypeptide(L)' 'MSQYLSVAPDVKLGAGVKLSNFVNLYGCEVGDNSKIGAFVEIQKNAKIGKNCKISSHTFICEGVTIEDDVFVGHG' A
#
# COMPACT_ATOMS: atom_id res chain seq x y z
N MET A 1 -12.82 6.35 11.96
CA MET A 1 -11.83 5.51 11.25
C MET A 1 -12.58 4.40 10.56
N SER A 2 -12.30 4.13 9.29
CA SER A 2 -12.94 3.02 8.56
C SER A 2 -12.75 1.73 9.35
N GLN A 3 -13.85 1.02 9.63
CA GLN A 3 -13.92 -0.16 10.51
C GLN A 3 -13.07 -1.35 10.03
N TYR A 4 -12.39 -1.22 8.89
CA TYR A 4 -11.78 -2.32 8.15
C TYR A 4 -10.36 -2.04 7.65
N LEU A 5 -9.68 -1.01 8.16
CA LEU A 5 -8.27 -0.75 7.83
C LEU A 5 -7.36 -1.30 8.94
N SER A 6 -6.49 -2.26 8.60
CA SER A 6 -5.39 -2.67 9.47
C SER A 6 -4.12 -1.94 9.01
N VAL A 7 -3.85 -0.78 9.60
CA VAL A 7 -2.65 0.03 9.31
C VAL A 7 -1.91 0.25 10.62
N ALA A 8 -0.70 -0.31 10.73
CA ALA A 8 0.11 -0.18 11.92
C ALA A 8 0.61 1.28 12.10
N PRO A 9 0.89 1.74 13.34
CA PRO A 9 1.32 3.12 13.61
C PRO A 9 2.64 3.54 12.95
N ASP A 10 3.45 2.57 12.51
CA ASP A 10 4.76 2.77 11.89
C ASP A 10 4.70 2.88 10.36
N VAL A 11 3.53 2.72 9.76
CA VAL A 11 3.32 2.89 8.31
C VAL A 11 3.40 4.37 7.95
N LYS A 12 4.19 4.70 6.93
CA LYS A 12 4.29 6.05 6.39
C LYS A 12 3.43 6.18 5.15
N LEU A 13 2.46 7.09 5.18
CA LEU A 13 1.58 7.38 4.06
C LEU A 13 1.85 8.80 3.55
N GLY A 14 2.08 8.92 2.25
CA GLY A 14 2.20 10.19 1.55
C GLY A 14 0.87 10.95 1.47
N ALA A 15 0.95 12.19 0.98
CA ALA A 15 -0.21 13.03 0.75
C ALA A 15 -1.12 12.41 -0.33
N GLY A 16 -2.43 12.39 -0.07
CA GLY A 16 -3.41 11.94 -1.05
C GLY A 16 -3.47 10.42 -1.28
N VAL A 17 -2.77 9.61 -0.48
CA VAL A 17 -2.88 8.14 -0.53
C VAL A 17 -4.33 7.72 -0.29
N LYS A 18 -4.82 6.79 -1.11
CA LYS A 18 -6.18 6.23 -0.98
C LYS A 18 -6.10 4.76 -0.63
N LEU A 19 -6.69 4.39 0.51
CA LEU A 19 -6.78 3.01 0.97
C LEU A 19 -8.20 2.51 0.79
N SER A 20 -8.34 1.34 0.17
CA SER A 20 -9.60 0.60 0.18
C SER A 20 -9.76 -0.15 1.51
N ASN A 21 -10.96 -0.66 1.80
CA ASN A 21 -11.19 -1.47 2.99
C ASN A 21 -10.42 -2.81 2.94
N PHE A 22 -10.20 -3.41 4.10
CA PHE A 22 -9.56 -4.72 4.29
C PHE A 22 -8.10 -4.78 3.85
N VAL A 23 -7.35 -3.68 3.97
CA VAL A 23 -5.89 -3.67 3.77
C VAL A 23 -5.16 -4.05 5.06
N ASN A 24 -3.98 -4.64 4.90
CA ASN A 24 -3.05 -4.95 6.00
C ASN A 24 -1.67 -4.34 5.71
N LEU A 25 -1.33 -3.24 6.36
CA LEU A 25 -0.08 -2.50 6.16
C LEU A 25 0.71 -2.43 7.47
N TYR A 26 1.99 -2.79 7.44
CA TYR A 26 2.87 -2.72 8.61
C TYR A 26 4.32 -2.45 8.21
N GLY A 27 4.99 -1.51 8.88
CA GLY A 27 6.41 -1.21 8.66
C GLY A 27 6.79 -0.81 7.22
N CYS A 28 5.84 -0.32 6.41
CA CYS A 28 6.06 0.01 5.00
C CYS A 28 5.88 1.52 4.71
N GLU A 29 6.28 1.94 3.52
CA GLU A 29 6.14 3.31 3.03
C GLU A 29 5.30 3.34 1.74
N VAL A 30 4.33 4.26 1.64
CA VAL A 30 3.52 4.47 0.44
C VAL A 30 3.60 5.94 0.02
N GLY A 31 4.12 6.18 -1.18
CA GLY A 31 4.32 7.50 -1.76
C GLY A 31 3.02 8.24 -2.11
N ASP A 32 3.15 9.54 -2.34
CA ASP A 32 2.05 10.46 -2.62
C ASP A 32 1.16 9.99 -3.77
N ASN A 33 -0.15 10.25 -3.65
CA ASN A 33 -1.18 9.96 -4.66
C ASN A 33 -1.33 8.48 -5.06
N SER A 34 -0.66 7.56 -4.38
CA SER A 34 -0.77 6.12 -4.63
C SER A 34 -2.08 5.54 -4.09
N LYS A 35 -2.58 4.49 -4.75
CA LYS A 35 -3.86 3.85 -4.43
C LYS A 35 -3.63 2.38 -4.07
N ILE A 36 -4.15 1.98 -2.92
CA ILE A 36 -4.09 0.61 -2.42
C ILE A 36 -5.48 -0.02 -2.51
N GLY A 37 -5.60 -1.08 -3.30
CA GLY A 37 -6.82 -1.86 -3.51
C GLY A 37 -7.24 -2.63 -2.26
N ALA A 38 -8.46 -3.18 -2.29
CA ALA A 38 -8.98 -3.98 -1.18
C ALA A 38 -8.20 -5.29 -1.03
N PHE A 39 -8.10 -5.82 0.19
CA PHE A 39 -7.40 -7.08 0.47
C PHE A 39 -5.91 -7.09 0.07
N VAL A 40 -5.28 -5.92 -0.02
CA VAL A 40 -3.83 -5.80 -0.23
C VAL A 40 -3.10 -5.95 1.10
N GLU A 41 -2.00 -6.72 1.09
CA GLU A 41 -1.03 -6.75 2.16
C GLU A 41 0.30 -6.14 1.69
N ILE A 42 0.88 -5.25 2.49
CA ILE A 42 2.20 -4.68 2.27
C ILE A 42 3.02 -4.87 3.54
N GLN A 43 4.08 -5.67 3.42
CA GLN A 43 4.89 -6.08 4.55
C GLN A 43 5.96 -5.04 4.91
N LYS A 44 6.59 -5.26 6.07
CA LYS A 44 7.67 -4.42 6.60
C LYS A 44 8.79 -4.21 5.57
N ASN A 45 9.44 -3.05 5.64
CA ASN A 45 10.54 -2.62 4.78
C ASN A 45 10.19 -2.48 3.28
N ALA A 46 8.95 -2.74 2.86
CA ALA A 46 8.52 -2.47 1.50
C ALA A 46 8.32 -0.97 1.26
N LYS A 47 8.61 -0.52 0.04
CA LYS A 47 8.48 0.88 -0.41
C LYS A 47 7.68 0.94 -1.69
N ILE A 48 6.59 1.70 -1.66
CA ILE A 48 5.78 2.03 -2.84
C ILE A 48 6.05 3.50 -3.19
N GLY A 49 6.39 3.76 -4.45
CA GLY A 49 6.59 5.09 -4.99
C GLY A 49 5.30 5.91 -5.11
N LYS A 50 5.41 7.04 -5.77
CA LYS A 50 4.33 7.99 -6.04
C LYS A 50 3.50 7.57 -7.24
N ASN A 51 2.23 7.98 -7.23
CA ASN A 51 1.27 7.75 -8.32
C ASN A 51 1.06 6.26 -8.68
N CYS A 52 1.41 5.33 -7.78
CA CYS A 52 1.27 3.92 -8.03
C CYS A 52 -0.17 3.44 -7.83
N LYS A 53 -0.54 2.37 -8.53
CA LYS A 53 -1.80 1.66 -8.30
C LYS A 53 -1.51 0.20 -8.00
N ILE A 54 -1.75 -0.18 -6.74
CA ILE A 54 -1.64 -1.55 -6.25
C ILE A 54 -3.05 -2.12 -6.20
N SER A 55 -3.37 -3.06 -7.09
CA SER A 55 -4.74 -3.55 -7.25
C SER A 55 -5.11 -4.59 -6.18
N SER A 56 -6.39 -4.94 -6.10
CA SER A 56 -6.89 -5.81 -5.04
C SER A 56 -6.23 -7.19 -5.03
N HIS A 57 -6.16 -7.79 -3.84
CA HIS A 57 -5.56 -9.10 -3.57
C HIS A 57 -4.03 -9.20 -3.74
N THR A 58 -3.36 -8.11 -4.13
CA THR A 58 -1.90 -8.09 -4.23
C THR A 58 -1.20 -8.25 -2.88
N PHE A 59 -0.14 -9.07 -2.89
CA PHE A 59 0.75 -9.29 -1.76
C PHE A 59 2.15 -8.72 -2.06
N ILE A 60 2.55 -7.66 -1.35
CA ILE A 60 3.88 -7.04 -1.48
C ILE A 60 4.77 -7.52 -0.34
N CYS A 61 5.69 -8.44 -0.65
CA CYS A 61 6.61 -9.04 0.31
C CYS A 61 7.60 -8.03 0.93
N GLU A 62 8.16 -8.42 2.07
CA GLU A 62 9.17 -7.64 2.78
C GLU A 62 10.32 -7.20 1.87
N GLY A 63 10.70 -5.92 2.00
CA GLY A 63 11.85 -5.33 1.30
C GLY A 63 11.65 -5.04 -0.19
N VAL A 64 10.48 -5.34 -0.75
CA VAL A 64 10.16 -5.01 -2.15
C VAL A 64 10.11 -3.49 -2.33
N THR A 65 10.77 -3.00 -3.38
CA THR A 65 10.68 -1.60 -3.81
C THR A 65 9.91 -1.53 -5.14
N ILE A 66 8.84 -0.75 -5.15
CA ILE A 66 8.07 -0.37 -6.33
C ILE A 66 8.32 1.12 -6.55
N GLU A 67 8.91 1.46 -7.69
CA GLU A 67 9.21 2.84 -8.06
C GLU A 67 7.96 3.62 -8.50
N ASP A 68 8.12 4.91 -8.78
CA ASP A 68 7.06 5.82 -9.18
C ASP A 68 6.33 5.38 -10.47
N ASP A 69 5.05 5.75 -10.58
CA ASP A 69 4.18 5.53 -11.75
C ASP A 69 3.96 4.05 -12.14
N VAL A 70 4.14 3.12 -11.21
CA VAL A 70 3.94 1.68 -11.44
C VAL A 70 2.48 1.25 -11.22
N PHE A 71 2.01 0.37 -12.11
CA PHE A 71 0.76 -0.36 -11.97
C PHE A 71 1.02 -1.83 -11.64
N VAL A 72 0.51 -2.29 -10.50
CA VAL A 72 0.44 -3.71 -10.14
C VAL A 72 -1.00 -4.20 -10.32
N GLY A 73 -1.16 -5.19 -11.20
CA GLY A 73 -2.45 -5.81 -11.52
C GLY A 73 -3.05 -6.60 -10.36
N HIS A 74 -4.29 -7.04 -10.55
CA HIS A 74 -4.97 -7.88 -9.56
C HIS A 74 -4.28 -9.24 -9.45
N GLY A 75 -4.28 -9.82 -8.23
CA GLY A 75 -3.73 -11.15 -7.98
C GLY A 75 -3.19 -11.26 -6.58
#